data_AF-J2T6X3-F1
#
_entry.id   AF-J2T6X3-F1
#
_cell.length_a   1.000
_cell.length_b   1.000
_cell.length_c   1.000
_cell.angle_alpha   90.00
_cell.angle_beta   90.00
_cell.angle_gamma   90.00
#
_symmetry.space_group_name_H-M   'P 1'
#
loop_
_entity.id
_entity.type
_entity.pdbx_description
1 polymer ?
#
loop_
_entity_poly.entity_id
_entity_poly.type
_entity_poly.pdbx_seq_one_letter_code
_entity_poly.pdbx_strand_id
1 'polypeptide(L)'
;MRQDDLPSSHLPPLRAIQAFEQTARFGNLARAAEVLDLTPSAISHQLAKLEVMIGRQLFVRAARGVTLTPVGEQYLKDISGLLQSLEVATERAASDVSMDCLRLHSSPSFGLLWLMPRLESFRLSNPDIQINLSCSYESLHFSQDKIDVDIRHGRPNWPSYEVRTVRNESFAVLASPKLIARCAVKNAADLLAQELILSEATLLRWPEWFAQHGLARPEKPYALSFDRSYMSLEAASHGF
;
A
#
# COMPACT_ATOMS: atom_id res chain seq x y z
N MET A 1 20.19 4.92 53.55
CA MET A 1 20.69 4.46 52.24
C MET A 1 19.48 4.37 51.33
N ARG A 2 19.29 5.35 50.44
CA ARG A 2 18.09 5.48 49.59
C ARG A 2 18.17 4.48 48.44
N GLN A 3 17.06 3.82 48.16
CA GLN A 3 16.86 2.91 47.04
C GLN A 3 16.54 3.78 45.81
N ASP A 4 17.31 3.60 44.74
CA ASP A 4 17.20 4.35 43.50
C ASP A 4 15.83 4.12 42.83
N ASP A 5 15.02 5.18 42.74
CA ASP A 5 13.88 5.29 41.83
C ASP A 5 14.41 5.33 40.38
N LEU A 6 14.44 4.18 39.71
CA LEU A 6 14.51 4.13 38.25
C LEU A 6 13.25 4.83 37.70
N PRO A 7 13.37 5.80 36.77
CA PRO A 7 12.20 6.48 36.21
C PRO A 7 11.26 5.46 35.59
N SER A 8 10.04 5.41 36.09
CA SER A 8 8.97 4.57 35.58
C SER A 8 8.79 4.85 34.08
N SER A 9 8.97 3.82 33.26
CA SER A 9 8.79 3.88 31.81
C SER A 9 7.49 4.62 31.46
N HIS A 10 7.61 5.78 30.82
CA HIS A 10 6.50 6.64 30.36
C HIS A 10 5.68 6.05 29.20
N LEU A 11 5.65 4.72 29.06
CA LEU A 11 4.92 4.06 27.99
C LEU A 11 3.43 3.95 28.34
N PRO A 12 2.52 4.28 27.39
CA PRO A 12 1.11 4.04 27.59
C PRO A 12 0.83 2.55 27.78
N PRO A 13 -0.24 2.17 28.50
CA PRO A 13 -0.69 0.79 28.55
C PRO A 13 -0.98 0.27 27.14
N LEU A 14 -0.46 -0.91 26.78
CA LEU A 14 -0.63 -1.49 25.44
C LEU A 14 -2.12 -1.61 25.06
N ARG A 15 -2.99 -1.95 26.01
CA ARG A 15 -4.45 -1.99 25.80
C ARG A 15 -5.04 -0.65 25.37
N ALA A 16 -4.49 0.46 25.85
CA ALA A 16 -4.93 1.80 25.47
C ALA A 16 -4.50 2.15 24.05
N ILE A 17 -3.27 1.77 23.68
CA ILE A 17 -2.72 1.90 22.33
C ILE A 17 -3.54 1.05 21.32
N GLN A 18 -3.84 -0.21 21.67
CA GLN A 18 -4.68 -1.11 20.85
C GLN A 18 -6.10 -0.57 20.68
N ALA A 19 -6.73 -0.07 21.75
CA ALA A 19 -8.05 0.55 21.66
C ALA A 19 -8.05 1.76 20.72
N PHE A 20 -7.00 2.57 20.76
CA PHE A 20 -6.81 3.71 19.86
C PHE A 20 -6.64 3.28 18.40
N GLU A 21 -5.73 2.35 18.11
CA GLU A 21 -5.45 1.88 16.75
C GLU A 21 -6.68 1.21 16.10
N GLN A 22 -7.41 0.34 16.82
CA GLN A 22 -8.65 -0.26 16.30
C GLN A 22 -9.77 0.78 16.11
N THR A 23 -9.93 1.72 17.04
CA THR A 23 -10.95 2.78 16.90
C THR A 23 -10.63 3.68 15.70
N ALA A 24 -9.36 4.00 15.47
CA ALA A 24 -8.91 4.77 14.32
C ALA A 24 -9.22 4.05 13.00
N ARG A 25 -8.97 2.74 12.94
CA ARG A 25 -9.23 1.91 11.76
C ARG A 25 -10.72 1.86 11.37
N PHE A 26 -11.61 1.73 12.35
CA PHE A 26 -13.05 1.56 12.08
C PHE A 26 -13.85 2.85 12.10
N GLY A 27 -13.33 3.92 12.70
CA GLY A 27 -14.07 5.17 12.97
C GLY A 27 -15.27 4.97 13.91
N ASN A 28 -15.35 3.83 14.60
CA ASN A 28 -16.50 3.42 15.39
C ASN A 28 -16.07 2.60 16.62
N LEU A 29 -16.40 3.10 17.81
CA LEU A 29 -16.02 2.48 19.09
C LEU A 29 -16.68 1.11 19.30
N ALA A 30 -17.91 0.90 18.83
CA ALA A 30 -18.61 -0.37 19.00
C ALA A 30 -17.91 -1.50 18.21
N ARG A 31 -17.50 -1.21 16.96
CA ARG A 31 -16.73 -2.17 16.16
C ARG A 31 -15.36 -2.45 16.74
N ALA A 32 -14.66 -1.42 17.25
CA ALA A 32 -13.39 -1.63 17.94
C ALA A 32 -13.54 -2.48 19.21
N ALA A 33 -14.65 -2.31 19.93
CA ALA A 33 -14.97 -3.08 21.12
C ALA A 33 -15.21 -4.57 20.79
N GLU A 34 -15.95 -4.87 19.72
CA GLU A 34 -16.16 -6.24 19.22
C GLU A 34 -14.84 -6.94 18.89
N VAL A 35 -13.93 -6.25 18.18
CA VAL A 35 -12.63 -6.83 17.78
C VAL A 35 -11.72 -7.11 18.98
N LEU A 36 -11.77 -6.28 20.01
CA LEU A 36 -10.92 -6.40 21.19
C LEU A 36 -11.54 -7.21 22.33
N ASP A 37 -12.73 -7.79 22.10
CA ASP A 37 -13.54 -8.49 23.12
C ASP A 37 -13.76 -7.63 24.38
N LEU A 38 -14.20 -6.39 24.16
CA LEU A 38 -14.45 -5.39 25.18
C LEU A 38 -15.83 -4.76 25.03
N THR A 39 -16.27 -4.01 26.04
CA THR A 39 -17.46 -3.16 25.93
C THR A 39 -17.10 -1.80 25.33
N PRO A 40 -18.04 -1.10 24.65
CA PRO A 40 -17.80 0.26 24.15
C PRO A 40 -17.39 1.24 25.26
N SER A 41 -17.89 1.05 26.48
CA SER A 41 -17.50 1.85 27.66
C SER A 41 -16.04 1.59 28.05
N ALA A 42 -15.58 0.33 28.01
CA ALA A 42 -14.19 -0.01 28.27
C ALA A 42 -13.25 0.60 27.23
N ILE A 43 -13.60 0.54 25.94
CA ILE A 43 -12.84 1.23 24.87
C ILE A 43 -12.77 2.72 25.16
N SER A 44 -13.90 3.37 25.41
CA SER A 44 -13.93 4.81 25.71
C SER A 44 -13.04 5.19 26.91
N HIS A 45 -13.01 4.35 27.95
CA HIS A 45 -12.15 4.56 29.11
C HIS A 45 -10.67 4.42 28.77
N GLN A 46 -10.30 3.42 27.98
CA GLN A 46 -8.91 3.24 27.50
C GLN A 46 -8.43 4.42 26.64
N LEU A 47 -9.30 4.93 25.73
CA LEU A 47 -8.99 6.10 24.92
C LEU A 47 -8.80 7.35 25.78
N ALA A 48 -9.72 7.61 26.72
CA ALA A 48 -9.62 8.75 27.62
C ALA A 48 -8.33 8.70 28.46
N LYS A 49 -7.94 7.51 28.94
CA LYS A 49 -6.68 7.32 29.66
C LYS A 49 -5.47 7.66 28.81
N LEU A 50 -5.47 7.25 27.54
CA LEU A 50 -4.40 7.56 26.59
C LEU A 50 -4.32 9.08 26.31
N GLU A 51 -5.46 9.72 26.06
CA GLU A 51 -5.55 11.17 25.82
C GLU A 51 -5.09 11.98 27.04
N VAL A 52 -5.45 11.56 28.26
CA VAL A 52 -4.96 12.19 29.51
C VAL A 52 -3.45 12.10 29.61
N MET A 53 -2.87 10.95 29.28
CA MET A 53 -1.43 10.76 29.39
C MET A 53 -0.64 11.53 28.32
N ILE A 54 -1.20 11.67 27.12
CA ILE A 54 -0.63 12.49 26.02
C ILE A 54 -0.90 13.99 26.24
N GLY A 55 -1.93 14.34 27.00
CA GLY A 55 -2.37 15.71 27.23
C GLY A 55 -3.09 16.35 26.04
N ARG A 56 -3.52 15.56 25.05
CA ARG A 56 -4.19 16.01 23.83
C ARG A 56 -5.30 15.05 23.43
N GLN A 57 -6.39 15.58 22.89
CA GLN A 57 -7.42 14.75 22.25
C GLN A 57 -6.90 14.14 20.95
N LEU A 58 -7.12 12.84 20.79
CA LEU A 58 -6.76 12.07 19.61
C LEU A 58 -7.96 11.87 18.68
N PHE A 59 -9.19 11.95 19.21
CA PHE A 59 -10.43 11.84 18.44
C PHE A 59 -11.35 13.05 18.62
N VAL A 60 -12.19 13.29 17.61
CA VAL A 60 -13.35 14.18 17.67
C VAL A 60 -14.62 13.43 17.27
N ARG A 61 -15.77 13.88 17.77
CA ARG A 61 -17.07 13.31 17.41
C ARG A 61 -17.42 13.66 15.97
N ALA A 62 -17.91 12.68 15.24
CA ALA A 62 -18.42 12.82 13.88
C ALA A 62 -19.85 12.25 13.77
N ALA A 63 -20.56 12.58 12.69
CA ALA A 63 -21.96 12.17 12.48
C ALA A 63 -22.18 10.64 12.51
N ARG A 64 -21.14 9.85 12.24
CA ARG A 64 -21.20 8.37 12.20
C ARG A 64 -20.19 7.69 13.13
N GLY A 65 -19.71 8.37 14.17
CA GLY A 65 -18.76 7.81 15.12
C GLY A 65 -17.69 8.82 15.52
N VAL A 66 -16.43 8.48 15.28
CA VAL A 66 -15.28 9.31 15.62
C VAL A 66 -14.30 9.42 14.45
N THR A 67 -13.61 10.55 14.39
CA THR A 67 -12.52 10.81 13.43
C THR A 67 -11.30 11.28 14.18
N LEU A 68 -10.10 11.00 13.66
CA LEU A 68 -8.86 11.42 14.27
C LEU A 68 -8.74 12.95 14.26
N THR A 69 -8.07 13.49 15.29
CA THR A 69 -7.49 14.84 15.23
C THR A 69 -6.17 14.79 14.45
N PRO A 70 -5.59 15.92 14.03
CA PRO A 70 -4.24 15.94 13.46
C PRO A 70 -3.18 15.32 14.39
N VAL A 71 -3.37 15.45 15.72
CA VAL A 71 -2.50 14.79 16.71
C VAL A 71 -2.72 13.28 16.69
N GLY A 72 -3.97 12.83 16.61
CA GLY A 72 -4.32 11.42 16.44
C GLY A 72 -3.75 10.81 15.16
N GLU A 73 -3.84 11.49 14.03
CA GLU A 73 -3.26 11.04 12.76
C GLU A 73 -1.74 10.85 12.86
N GLN A 74 -1.04 11.86 13.41
CA GLN A 74 0.40 11.77 13.60
C GLN A 74 0.77 10.66 14.58
N TYR A 75 0.07 10.57 15.72
CA TYR A 75 0.32 9.54 16.73
C TYR A 75 0.10 8.13 16.17
N LEU A 76 -0.97 7.92 15.39
CA LEU A 76 -1.22 6.65 14.72
C LEU A 76 -0.07 6.27 13.79
N LYS A 77 0.40 7.23 12.98
CA LYS A 77 1.54 7.01 12.08
C LYS A 77 2.79 6.56 12.84
N ASP A 78 3.06 7.18 13.99
CA ASP A 78 4.26 6.91 14.79
C ASP A 78 4.22 5.55 15.51
N ILE A 79 3.07 5.15 16.06
CA ILE A 79 2.95 3.92 16.86
C ILE A 79 2.74 2.65 16.05
N SER A 80 2.21 2.76 14.83
CA SER A 80 1.75 1.58 14.09
C SER A 80 2.89 0.59 13.83
N GLY A 81 4.08 1.10 13.50
CA GLY A 81 5.31 0.30 13.30
C GLY A 81 5.75 -0.46 14.52
N LEU A 82 5.54 0.16 15.68
CA LEU A 82 5.92 -0.43 16.95
C LEU A 82 4.98 -1.58 17.29
N LEU A 83 3.67 -1.39 17.11
CA LEU A 83 2.67 -2.45 17.30
C LEU A 83 2.92 -3.64 16.36
N GLN A 84 3.24 -3.35 15.11
CA GLN A 84 3.60 -4.37 14.13
C GLN A 84 4.87 -5.14 14.48
N SER A 85 5.93 -4.42 14.86
CA SER A 85 7.19 -5.05 15.27
C SER A 85 6.98 -5.96 16.47
N LEU A 86 6.10 -5.56 17.40
CA LEU A 86 5.71 -6.39 18.55
C LEU A 86 4.94 -7.64 18.11
N GLU A 87 4.02 -7.53 17.15
CA GLU A 87 3.28 -8.67 16.60
C GLU A 87 4.22 -9.67 15.92
N VAL A 88 5.14 -9.21 15.07
CA VAL A 88 6.15 -10.06 14.41
C VAL A 88 7.08 -10.72 15.43
N ALA A 89 7.51 -9.99 16.47
CA ALA A 89 8.31 -10.57 17.54
C ALA A 89 7.56 -11.66 18.30
N THR A 90 6.25 -11.48 18.52
CA THR A 90 5.38 -12.45 19.18
C THR A 90 5.16 -13.69 18.30
N GLU A 91 4.92 -13.51 16.99
CA GLU A 91 4.82 -14.60 16.02
C GLU A 91 6.10 -15.46 15.99
N ARG A 92 7.27 -14.82 15.96
CA ARG A 92 8.56 -15.51 15.99
C ARG A 92 8.77 -16.29 17.29
N ALA A 93 8.39 -15.72 18.42
CA ALA A 93 8.50 -16.39 19.72
C ALA A 93 7.56 -17.59 19.85
N ALA A 94 6.44 -17.60 19.12
CA ALA A 94 5.45 -18.67 19.14
C ALA A 94 5.71 -19.80 18.13
N SER A 95 6.62 -19.61 17.16
CA SER A 95 6.89 -20.61 16.12
C SER A 95 8.06 -21.54 16.51
N ASP A 96 7.81 -22.85 16.50
CA ASP A 96 8.85 -23.89 16.67
C ASP A 96 9.77 -24.03 15.44
N VAL A 97 9.35 -23.48 14.29
CA VAL A 97 10.13 -23.47 13.06
C VAL A 97 10.53 -22.02 12.76
N SER A 98 11.82 -21.72 12.81
CA SER A 98 12.37 -20.42 12.47
C SER A 98 12.43 -20.20 10.96
N MET A 99 11.29 -20.31 10.25
CA MET A 99 11.28 -19.84 8.86
C MET A 99 11.17 -18.32 8.88
N ASP A 100 12.20 -17.65 8.37
CA ASP A 100 12.14 -16.22 8.18
C ASP A 100 11.13 -15.91 7.07
N CYS A 101 10.17 -15.03 7.35
CA CYS A 101 9.18 -14.61 6.35
C CYS A 101 9.62 -13.29 5.73
N LEU A 102 9.93 -13.30 4.43
CA LEU A 102 10.17 -12.11 3.61
C LEU A 102 8.84 -11.62 3.02
N ARG A 103 8.37 -10.48 3.52
CA ARG A 103 7.11 -9.87 3.14
C ARG A 103 7.33 -8.79 2.09
N LEU A 104 6.96 -9.11 0.86
CA LEU A 104 7.10 -8.27 -0.31
C LEU A 104 5.76 -7.61 -0.63
N HIS A 105 5.82 -6.34 -1.02
CA HIS A 105 4.75 -5.68 -1.73
C HIS A 105 5.21 -5.22 -3.11
N SER A 106 4.29 -5.20 -4.08
CA SER A 106 4.56 -4.59 -5.38
C SER A 106 3.32 -3.99 -6.04
N SER A 107 3.52 -3.17 -7.06
CA SER A 107 2.43 -2.87 -8.00
C SER A 107 1.91 -4.16 -8.67
N PRO A 108 0.58 -4.33 -8.86
CA PRO A 108 -0.01 -5.56 -9.38
C PRO A 108 0.61 -6.09 -10.67
N SER A 109 0.81 -5.23 -11.66
CA SER A 109 1.35 -5.65 -12.96
C SER A 109 2.81 -6.11 -12.86
N PHE A 110 3.62 -5.44 -12.03
CA PHE A 110 5.01 -5.86 -11.81
C PHE A 110 5.08 -7.16 -11.01
N GLY A 111 4.27 -7.27 -9.95
CA GLY A 111 4.14 -8.47 -9.13
C GLY A 111 3.80 -9.70 -9.97
N LEU A 112 2.76 -9.59 -10.81
CA LEU A 112 2.28 -10.68 -11.64
C LEU A 112 3.21 -11.00 -12.82
N LEU A 113 3.56 -10.00 -13.64
CA LEU A 113 4.21 -10.23 -14.93
C LEU A 113 5.74 -10.37 -14.83
N TRP A 114 6.35 -9.80 -13.80
CA TRP A 114 7.82 -9.77 -13.67
C TRP A 114 8.33 -10.51 -12.43
N LEU A 115 7.77 -10.23 -11.25
CA LEU A 115 8.30 -10.78 -9.99
C LEU A 115 7.94 -12.25 -9.82
N MET A 116 6.67 -12.62 -9.98
CA MET A 116 6.17 -13.97 -9.74
C MET A 116 6.93 -15.07 -10.52
N PRO A 117 7.24 -14.92 -11.83
CA PRO A 117 8.06 -15.90 -12.56
C PRO A 117 9.49 -16.07 -12.02
N ARG A 118 9.99 -15.13 -11.21
CA ARG A 118 11.35 -15.14 -10.64
C ARG A 118 11.37 -15.60 -9.18
N LEU A 119 10.22 -15.73 -8.52
CA LEU A 119 10.16 -16.19 -7.13
C LEU A 119 10.53 -17.67 -6.99
N GLU A 120 10.33 -18.48 -8.04
CA GLU A 120 10.69 -19.90 -8.00
C GLU A 120 12.18 -20.11 -7.79
N SER A 121 13.03 -19.43 -8.57
CA SER A 121 14.48 -19.55 -8.43
C SER A 121 14.97 -19.02 -7.08
N PHE A 122 14.36 -17.95 -6.57
CA PHE A 122 14.65 -17.43 -5.25
C PHE A 122 14.30 -18.43 -4.14
N ARG A 123 13.11 -19.04 -4.20
CA ARG A 123 12.64 -20.03 -3.21
C ARG A 123 13.53 -21.28 -3.20
N LEU A 124 13.99 -21.74 -4.35
CA LEU A 124 14.91 -22.87 -4.45
C LEU A 124 16.30 -22.55 -3.86
N SER A 125 16.74 -21.29 -3.98
CA SER A 125 18.03 -20.84 -3.45
C SER A 125 17.99 -20.48 -1.96
N ASN A 126 16.81 -20.23 -1.40
CA ASN A 126 16.59 -19.80 -0.02
C ASN A 126 15.41 -20.59 0.60
N PRO A 127 15.58 -21.90 0.85
CA PRO A 127 14.50 -22.77 1.28
C PRO A 127 13.94 -22.45 2.66
N ASP A 128 14.74 -21.81 3.52
CA ASP A 128 14.35 -21.43 4.89
C ASP A 128 13.57 -20.11 4.95
N ILE A 129 13.39 -19.44 3.79
CA ILE A 129 12.67 -18.16 3.69
C ILE A 129 11.27 -18.39 3.11
N GLN A 130 10.24 -18.12 3.90
CA GLN A 130 8.87 -18.02 3.40
C GLN A 130 8.70 -16.69 2.66
N ILE A 131 8.10 -16.71 1.46
CA ILE A 131 7.76 -15.49 0.74
C ILE A 131 6.27 -15.19 0.93
N ASN A 132 5.96 -13.98 1.40
CA ASN A 132 4.61 -13.44 1.36
C ASN A 132 4.60 -12.27 0.35
N LEU A 133 3.86 -12.40 -0.75
CA LEU A 133 3.73 -11.33 -1.75
C LEU A 133 2.31 -10.77 -1.73
N SER A 134 2.20 -9.47 -1.48
CA SER A 134 0.97 -8.68 -1.64
C SER A 134 1.12 -7.70 -2.80
N CYS A 135 0.01 -7.34 -3.46
CA CYS A 135 0.06 -6.38 -4.55
C CYS A 135 -1.11 -5.40 -4.52
N SER A 136 -0.82 -4.10 -4.53
CA SER A 136 -1.81 -3.02 -4.56
C SER A 136 -1.19 -1.72 -5.11
N TYR A 137 -2.03 -0.74 -5.40
CA TYR A 137 -1.59 0.64 -5.71
C TYR A 137 -1.75 1.59 -4.51
N GLU A 138 -2.16 1.07 -3.35
CA GLU A 138 -2.41 1.89 -2.17
C GLU A 138 -1.10 2.41 -1.58
N SER A 139 -1.18 3.57 -0.93
CA SER A 139 -0.06 4.08 -0.15
C SER A 139 0.12 3.19 1.08
N LEU A 140 1.29 2.57 1.18
CA LEU A 140 1.58 1.68 2.29
C LEU A 140 2.38 2.38 3.36
N HIS A 141 2.17 1.92 4.58
CA HIS A 141 3.03 2.20 5.70
C HIS A 141 3.75 0.89 6.01
N PHE A 142 5.05 0.83 5.75
CA PHE A 142 5.89 -0.33 6.09
C PHE A 142 5.73 -0.78 7.53
N SER A 143 5.36 0.18 8.39
CA SER A 143 5.09 0.07 9.80
C SER A 143 3.68 -0.49 10.13
N GLN A 144 2.68 -0.37 9.26
CA GLN A 144 1.33 -0.92 9.46
C GLN A 144 1.11 -2.23 8.73
N ASP A 145 1.79 -2.46 7.60
CA ASP A 145 1.37 -3.44 6.60
C ASP A 145 2.17 -4.76 6.63
N LYS A 146 3.11 -4.92 7.56
CA LYS A 146 4.06 -6.03 7.70
C LYS A 146 4.85 -6.19 6.40
N ILE A 147 5.43 -5.11 5.87
CA ILE A 147 6.17 -5.16 4.61
C ILE A 147 7.65 -4.93 4.88
N ASP A 148 8.49 -5.83 4.39
CA ASP A 148 9.95 -5.70 4.45
C ASP A 148 10.48 -4.95 3.22
N VAL A 149 9.88 -5.17 2.04
CA VAL A 149 10.28 -4.53 0.77
C VAL A 149 9.04 -4.16 -0.04
N ASP A 150 8.98 -2.91 -0.52
CA ASP A 150 7.95 -2.44 -1.44
C ASP A 150 8.56 -2.05 -2.79
N ILE A 151 8.06 -2.67 -3.87
CA ILE A 151 8.53 -2.45 -5.24
C ILE A 151 7.47 -1.65 -6.00
N ARG A 152 7.73 -0.36 -6.16
CA ARG A 152 6.84 0.58 -6.84
C ARG A 152 7.41 1.12 -8.13
N HIS A 153 6.50 1.42 -9.05
CA HIS A 153 6.77 2.30 -10.17
C HIS A 153 6.44 3.74 -9.76
N GLY A 154 7.42 4.64 -9.83
CA GLY A 154 7.22 6.03 -9.42
C GLY A 154 8.51 6.84 -9.51
N ARG A 155 8.38 8.15 -9.28
CA ARG A 155 9.53 9.00 -9.02
C ARG A 155 9.95 8.84 -7.57
N PRO A 156 11.25 8.76 -7.25
CA PRO A 156 11.73 8.55 -5.89
C PRO A 156 11.44 9.80 -5.03
N ASN A 157 10.23 9.87 -4.46
CA ASN A 157 9.80 10.96 -3.58
C ASN A 157 9.31 10.38 -2.24
N TRP A 158 10.16 9.58 -1.61
CA TRP A 158 9.88 8.88 -0.37
C TRP A 158 10.99 9.16 0.65
N PRO A 159 10.95 10.33 1.32
CA PRO A 159 12.06 10.80 2.14
C PRO A 159 12.29 9.96 3.41
N SER A 160 11.27 9.25 3.88
CA SER A 160 11.32 8.42 5.08
C SER A 160 11.76 6.97 4.83
N TYR A 161 12.10 6.61 3.59
CA TYR A 161 12.46 5.25 3.20
C TYR A 161 13.82 5.20 2.50
N GLU A 162 14.52 4.08 2.63
CA GLU A 162 15.66 3.79 1.76
C GLU A 162 15.12 3.41 0.37
N VAL A 163 15.41 4.24 -0.64
CA VAL A 163 14.94 4.00 -2.01
C VAL A 163 16.10 3.54 -2.88
N ARG A 164 15.97 2.34 -3.46
CA ARG A 164 16.91 1.81 -4.45
C ARG A 164 16.22 1.63 -5.80
N THR A 165 16.88 2.07 -6.87
CA THR A 165 16.36 1.90 -8.22
C THR A 165 16.64 0.49 -8.71
N VAL A 166 15.57 -0.27 -9.00
CA VAL A 166 15.68 -1.61 -9.61
C VAL A 166 16.02 -1.50 -11.10
N ARG A 167 15.30 -0.65 -11.83
CA ARG A 167 15.49 -0.41 -13.27
C ARG A 167 14.81 0.89 -13.69
N ASN A 168 15.34 1.52 -14.75
CA ASN A 168 14.63 2.56 -15.50
C ASN A 168 13.73 1.93 -16.58
N GLU A 169 12.51 2.43 -16.72
CA GLU A 169 11.56 1.98 -17.73
C GLU A 169 11.46 2.93 -18.93
N SER A 170 11.05 2.37 -20.07
CA SER A 170 10.70 3.11 -21.29
C SER A 170 9.26 2.79 -21.66
N PHE A 171 8.51 3.81 -22.10
CA PHE A 171 7.15 3.64 -22.56
C PHE A 171 7.12 3.36 -24.07
N ALA A 172 6.29 2.41 -24.47
CA ALA A 172 6.05 2.09 -25.87
C ALA A 172 4.54 1.94 -26.12
N VAL A 173 4.11 2.33 -27.31
CA VAL A 173 2.75 2.03 -27.78
C VAL A 173 2.73 0.60 -28.30
N LEU A 174 1.77 -0.20 -27.82
CA LEU A 174 1.62 -1.59 -28.17
C LEU A 174 0.25 -1.82 -28.81
N ALA A 175 0.18 -2.75 -29.75
CA ALA A 175 -1.04 -3.21 -30.41
C ALA A 175 -0.91 -4.70 -30.72
N SER A 176 -2.03 -5.42 -30.76
CA SER A 176 -1.99 -6.82 -31.21
C SER A 176 -1.53 -6.91 -32.67
N PRO A 177 -0.85 -8.01 -33.05
CA PRO A 177 -0.56 -8.31 -34.44
C PRO A 177 -1.81 -8.30 -35.34
N LYS A 178 -2.96 -8.73 -34.79
CA LYS A 178 -4.26 -8.75 -35.49
C LYS A 178 -4.77 -7.36 -35.81
N LEU A 179 -4.60 -6.40 -34.90
CA LEU A 179 -4.97 -5.00 -35.14
C LEU A 179 -4.03 -4.36 -36.16
N ILE A 180 -2.72 -4.56 -36.01
CA ILE A 180 -1.70 -4.03 -36.94
C ILE A 180 -1.92 -4.53 -38.38
N ALA A 181 -2.36 -5.78 -38.56
CA ALA A 181 -2.67 -6.33 -39.88
C ALA A 181 -3.86 -5.63 -40.57
N ARG A 182 -4.73 -4.95 -39.81
CA ARG A 182 -5.94 -4.28 -40.31
C ARG A 182 -5.84 -2.75 -40.31
N CYS A 183 -5.02 -2.20 -39.40
CA CYS A 183 -4.83 -0.78 -39.20
C CYS A 183 -3.36 -0.40 -39.43
N ALA A 184 -3.10 0.39 -40.47
CA ALA A 184 -1.76 0.90 -40.73
C ALA A 184 -1.50 2.13 -39.84
N VAL A 185 -0.77 1.95 -38.74
CA VAL A 185 -0.22 3.03 -37.92
C VAL A 185 1.23 3.27 -38.36
N LYS A 186 1.52 4.41 -38.97
CA LYS A 186 2.86 4.78 -39.46
C LYS A 186 3.52 5.83 -38.58
N ASN A 187 2.73 6.69 -37.94
CA ASN A 187 3.20 7.77 -37.09
C ASN A 187 2.25 7.99 -35.89
N ALA A 188 2.67 8.83 -34.95
CA ALA A 188 1.91 9.10 -33.73
C ALA A 188 0.54 9.74 -33.98
N ALA A 189 0.36 10.53 -35.04
CA ALA A 189 -0.91 11.18 -35.34
C ALA A 189 -1.98 10.18 -35.80
N ASP A 190 -1.58 9.06 -36.42
CA ASP A 190 -2.50 8.00 -36.85
C ASP A 190 -3.24 7.36 -35.67
N LEU A 191 -2.67 7.43 -34.46
CA LEU A 191 -3.28 6.92 -33.22
C LEU A 191 -4.53 7.69 -32.81
N LEU A 192 -4.69 8.95 -33.22
CA LEU A 192 -5.89 9.75 -32.92
C LEU A 192 -7.15 9.19 -33.59
N ALA A 193 -6.98 8.40 -34.66
CA ALA A 193 -8.08 7.74 -35.35
C ALA A 193 -8.40 6.34 -34.79
N GLN A 194 -7.55 5.79 -33.92
CA GLN A 194 -7.70 4.43 -33.39
C GLN A 194 -8.50 4.39 -32.09
N GLU A 195 -9.04 3.21 -31.78
CA GLU A 195 -9.59 2.92 -30.46
C GLU A 195 -8.43 2.67 -29.48
N LEU A 196 -8.37 3.45 -28.41
CA LEU A 196 -7.28 3.41 -27.43
C LEU A 196 -7.79 2.81 -26.11
N ILE A 197 -6.96 1.97 -25.50
CA ILE A 197 -7.19 1.42 -24.16
C ILE A 197 -6.53 2.35 -23.14
N LEU A 198 -7.28 2.78 -22.13
CA LEU A 198 -6.77 3.58 -21.02
C LEU A 198 -6.29 2.68 -19.87
N SER A 199 -5.05 2.89 -19.41
CA SER A 199 -4.57 2.35 -18.14
C SER A 199 -4.54 3.46 -17.09
N GLU A 200 -5.45 3.41 -16.12
CA GLU A 200 -5.72 4.51 -15.20
C GLU A 200 -4.60 4.71 -14.16
N ALA A 201 -4.00 3.62 -13.69
CA ALA A 201 -2.97 3.62 -12.64
C ALA A 201 -1.53 3.66 -13.20
N THR A 202 -1.25 4.55 -14.17
CA THR A 202 0.08 4.67 -14.81
C THR A 202 0.65 6.09 -14.71
N LEU A 203 1.98 6.21 -14.71
CA LEU A 203 2.67 7.51 -14.66
C LEU A 203 2.53 8.32 -15.95
N LEU A 204 2.32 7.64 -17.08
CA LEU A 204 2.18 8.25 -18.40
C LEU A 204 0.90 7.74 -19.04
N ARG A 205 -0.10 8.61 -19.19
CA ARG A 205 -1.35 8.28 -19.88
C ARG A 205 -1.35 8.93 -21.26
N TRP A 206 -2.38 8.60 -22.04
CA TRP A 206 -2.50 9.08 -23.42
C TRP A 206 -2.38 10.60 -23.59
N PRO A 207 -3.04 11.45 -22.80
CA PRO A 207 -2.91 12.91 -22.97
C PRO A 207 -1.46 13.38 -22.82
N GLU A 208 -0.73 12.85 -21.82
CA GLU A 208 0.67 13.18 -21.60
C GLU A 208 1.57 12.60 -22.70
N TRP A 209 1.28 11.40 -23.19
CA TRP A 209 2.00 10.79 -24.31
C TRP A 209 1.82 11.58 -25.62
N PHE A 210 0.59 11.98 -25.97
CA PHE A 210 0.33 12.79 -27.17
C PHE A 210 0.99 14.17 -27.08
N ALA A 211 0.96 14.80 -25.89
CA ALA A 211 1.63 16.08 -25.67
C ALA A 211 3.15 16.00 -25.90
N GLN A 212 3.80 14.90 -25.49
CA GLN A 212 5.23 14.66 -25.77
C GLN A 212 5.55 14.55 -27.26
N HIS A 213 4.56 14.24 -28.09
CA HIS A 213 4.67 14.16 -29.55
C HIS A 213 4.15 15.43 -30.26
N GLY A 214 3.81 16.50 -29.52
CA GLY A 214 3.28 17.74 -30.08
C GLY A 214 1.86 17.60 -30.63
N LEU A 215 1.11 16.59 -30.20
CA LEU A 215 -0.24 16.28 -30.66
C LEU A 215 -1.29 16.67 -29.61
N ALA A 216 -2.48 17.04 -30.09
CA ALA A 216 -3.64 17.23 -29.23
C ALA A 216 -4.12 15.89 -28.65
N ARG A 217 -4.80 15.95 -27.50
CA ARG A 217 -5.40 14.74 -26.90
C ARG A 217 -6.52 14.18 -27.78
N PRO A 218 -6.84 12.88 -27.68
CA PRO A 218 -8.01 12.31 -28.33
C PRO A 218 -9.29 12.99 -27.82
N GLU A 219 -10.19 13.34 -28.74
CA GLU A 219 -11.52 13.87 -28.39
C GLU A 219 -12.53 12.76 -28.08
N LYS A 220 -12.28 11.56 -28.61
CA LYS A 220 -13.15 10.39 -28.39
C LYS A 220 -12.89 9.75 -27.02
N PRO A 221 -13.94 9.20 -26.37
CA PRO A 221 -13.75 8.40 -25.16
C PRO A 221 -12.93 7.14 -25.48
N TYR A 222 -12.20 6.65 -24.47
CA TYR A 222 -11.50 5.38 -24.56
C TYR A 222 -12.50 4.23 -24.65
N ALA A 223 -12.24 3.26 -25.54
CA ALA A 223 -13.13 2.12 -25.72
C ALA A 223 -13.17 1.21 -24.48
N LEU A 224 -12.03 1.09 -23.81
CA LEU A 224 -11.85 0.36 -22.56
C LEU A 224 -10.96 1.15 -21.62
N SER A 225 -11.23 1.10 -20.32
CA SER A 225 -10.32 1.56 -19.27
C SER A 225 -10.15 0.49 -18.20
N PHE A 226 -8.93 0.41 -17.67
CA PHE A 226 -8.59 -0.53 -16.61
C PHE A 226 -7.73 0.14 -15.54
N ASP A 227 -7.98 -0.23 -14.29
CA ASP A 227 -7.23 0.21 -13.12
C ASP A 227 -5.95 -0.63 -12.88
N ARG A 228 -5.73 -1.69 -13.66
CA ARG A 228 -4.53 -2.53 -13.67
C ARG A 228 -3.92 -2.60 -15.07
N SER A 229 -2.64 -2.29 -15.22
CA SER A 229 -1.98 -2.28 -16.53
C SER A 229 -1.91 -3.66 -17.21
N TYR A 230 -1.81 -4.76 -16.46
CA TYR A 230 -1.85 -6.09 -17.06
C TYR A 230 -3.18 -6.38 -17.77
N MET A 231 -4.30 -5.81 -17.30
CA MET A 231 -5.60 -5.94 -17.98
C MET A 231 -5.61 -5.19 -19.31
N SER A 232 -4.99 -4.00 -19.37
CA SER A 232 -4.82 -3.26 -20.62
C SER A 232 -3.97 -4.06 -21.62
N LEU A 233 -2.92 -4.73 -21.16
CA LEU A 233 -2.08 -5.59 -22.00
C LEU A 233 -2.85 -6.82 -22.51
N GLU A 234 -3.66 -7.45 -21.65
CA GLU A 234 -4.48 -8.60 -22.02
C GLU A 234 -5.60 -8.22 -23.01
N ALA A 235 -6.27 -7.09 -22.79
CA ALA A 235 -7.26 -6.57 -23.72
C ALA A 235 -6.61 -6.27 -25.09
N ALA A 236 -5.45 -5.61 -25.10
CA ALA A 236 -4.71 -5.36 -26.33
C ALA A 236 -4.32 -6.66 -27.04
N SER A 237 -3.94 -7.71 -26.31
CA SER A 237 -3.54 -9.01 -26.89
C SER A 237 -4.70 -9.72 -27.58
N HIS A 238 -5.92 -9.59 -27.07
CA HIS A 238 -7.15 -10.09 -27.68
C HIS A 238 -7.61 -9.28 -28.90
N GLY A 239 -7.00 -8.13 -29.16
CA GLY A 239 -7.29 -7.26 -30.29
C GLY A 239 -8.55 -6.42 -30.13
N PHE A 240 -8.87 -6.08 -28.87
CA PHE A 240 -9.69 -4.92 -28.54
C PHE A 240 -8.96 -3.61 -28.88
#